data_AF-A0A3N5VXJ9-F1
#
_entry.id   AF-A0A3N5VXJ9-F1
#
_cell.length_a   1.000
_cell.length_b   1.000
_cell.length_c   1.000
_cell.angle_alpha   90.00
_cell.angle_beta   90.00
_cell.angle_gamma   90.00
#
_symmetry.space_group_name_H-M   'P 1'
#
loop_
_entity.id
_entity.type
_entity.pdbx_description
1 polymer ?
#
loop_
_entity_poly.entity_id
_entity_poly.type
_entity_poly.pdbx_seq_one_letter_code
_entity_poly.pdbx_strand_id
1 'polypeptide(L)'
;MEHNVWTENLLEAVTLMGEEGRAAVEFVRTRRTKIGFKQVRPSIGAYWTVFGNIRLNSRYYTYETPLDDLRIRTLVIHEARHLQQGMITALSVYGELDAWQLEFGIYYRIKGRYPHSAIADLMTLPLGYDRAVLKKAAQLMQAYAGKGYRIDLLPLFPLDKELKYWMTRQYFF
;
A
#
# COMPACT_ATOMS: atom_id res chain seq x y z
N MET A 1 -4.39 23.97 13.44
CA MET A 1 -5.56 23.29 12.84
C MET A 1 -5.90 22.11 13.72
N GLU A 2 -7.17 21.93 14.10
CA GLU A 2 -7.58 20.77 14.89
C GLU A 2 -7.41 19.48 14.07
N HIS A 3 -7.06 18.39 14.75
CA HIS A 3 -6.77 17.09 14.14
C HIS A 3 -7.91 16.59 13.22
N ASN A 4 -9.15 16.77 13.64
CA ASN A 4 -10.32 16.33 12.88
C ASN A 4 -10.49 17.14 11.59
N VAL A 5 -10.29 18.47 11.66
CA VAL A 5 -10.36 19.36 10.49
C VAL A 5 -9.26 19.01 9.49
N TRP A 6 -8.04 18.77 9.95
CA TRP A 6 -6.95 18.34 9.07
C TRP A 6 -7.26 17.00 8.39
N THR A 7 -7.78 16.03 9.15
CA THR A 7 -8.11 14.71 8.62
C THR A 7 -9.21 14.78 7.57
N GLU A 8 -10.28 15.54 7.80
CA GLU A 8 -11.34 15.69 6.80
C GLU A 8 -10.84 16.41 5.54
N ASN A 9 -10.03 17.47 5.68
CA ASN A 9 -9.45 18.14 4.51
C ASN A 9 -8.52 17.21 3.70
N LEU A 10 -7.75 16.35 4.39
CA LEU A 10 -6.94 15.32 3.72
C LEU A 10 -7.83 14.32 2.98
N LEU A 11 -8.91 13.85 3.60
CA LEU A 11 -9.83 12.89 2.96
C LEU A 11 -10.54 13.52 1.76
N GLU A 12 -10.97 14.78 1.84
CA GLU A 12 -11.51 15.53 0.71
C GLU A 12 -10.50 15.60 -0.44
N ALA A 13 -9.26 15.95 -0.13
CA ALA A 13 -8.16 15.95 -1.11
C ALA A 13 -7.92 14.56 -1.74
N VAL A 14 -8.10 13.48 -0.99
CA VAL A 14 -8.03 12.10 -1.50
C VAL A 14 -9.22 11.74 -2.39
N THR A 15 -10.44 12.24 -2.12
CA THR A 15 -11.60 11.98 -3.01
C THR A 15 -11.40 12.50 -4.44
N LEU A 16 -10.58 13.54 -4.61
CA LEU A 16 -10.24 14.11 -5.92
C LEU A 16 -9.32 13.21 -6.76
N MET A 17 -8.85 12.08 -6.21
CA MET A 17 -7.90 11.19 -6.87
C MET A 17 -8.56 10.15 -7.79
N GLY A 18 -9.86 10.25 -8.03
CA GLY A 18 -10.63 9.33 -8.89
C GLY A 18 -11.56 8.41 -8.11
N GLU A 19 -12.01 7.34 -8.76
CA GLU A 19 -12.90 6.33 -8.14
C GLU A 19 -12.21 5.62 -6.97
N GLU A 20 -10.92 5.34 -7.11
CA GLU A 20 -10.10 4.67 -6.11
C GLU A 20 -9.95 5.53 -4.85
N GLY A 21 -9.79 6.85 -5.02
CA GLY A 21 -9.75 7.81 -3.93
C GLY A 21 -11.09 7.90 -3.19
N ARG A 22 -12.20 7.97 -3.93
CA ARG A 22 -13.55 7.97 -3.34
C ARG A 22 -13.83 6.69 -2.55
N ALA A 23 -13.53 5.52 -3.13
CA ALA A 23 -13.71 4.23 -2.47
C ALA A 23 -12.86 4.09 -1.20
N ALA A 24 -11.61 4.58 -1.22
CA ALA A 24 -10.75 4.58 -0.05
C ALA A 24 -11.32 5.46 1.09
N VAL A 25 -11.79 6.67 0.76
CA VAL A 25 -12.37 7.60 1.74
C VAL A 25 -13.69 7.07 2.31
N GLU A 26 -14.55 6.50 1.47
CA GLU A 26 -15.78 5.84 1.91
C GLU A 26 -15.49 4.71 2.90
N PHE A 27 -14.50 3.87 2.59
CA PHE A 27 -14.06 2.81 3.49
C PHE A 27 -13.56 3.38 4.83
N VAL A 28 -12.67 4.38 4.79
CA VAL A 28 -12.09 5.01 5.98
C VAL A 28 -13.19 5.60 6.88
N ARG A 29 -14.14 6.33 6.29
CA ARG A 29 -15.28 6.93 7.03
C ARG A 29 -16.19 5.86 7.61
N THR A 30 -16.56 4.84 6.83
CA THR A 30 -17.46 3.77 7.24
C THR A 30 -16.88 2.95 8.40
N ARG A 31 -15.58 2.65 8.34
CA ARG A 31 -14.86 1.90 9.39
C ARG A 31 -14.41 2.79 10.56
N ARG A 32 -14.64 4.11 10.48
CA ARG A 32 -14.14 5.11 11.45
C ARG A 32 -12.63 4.95 11.68
N THR A 33 -11.90 4.63 10.61
CA THR A 33 -10.46 4.46 10.60
C THR A 33 -9.79 5.77 10.97
N LYS A 34 -8.96 5.77 12.02
CA LYS A 34 -8.23 6.97 12.43
C LYS A 34 -6.95 7.10 11.60
N ILE A 35 -6.65 8.32 11.17
CA ILE A 35 -5.39 8.68 10.53
C ILE A 35 -4.57 9.47 11.54
N GLY A 36 -3.28 9.21 11.65
CA GLY A 36 -2.42 10.02 12.50
C GLY A 36 -0.96 9.83 12.18
N PHE A 37 -0.09 10.43 12.99
CA PHE A 37 1.35 10.39 12.79
C PHE A 37 2.02 9.43 13.77
N LYS A 38 3.10 8.79 13.35
CA LYS A 38 4.03 8.08 14.23
C LYS A 38 5.40 7.99 13.57
N GLN A 39 6.46 8.29 14.32
CA GLN A 39 7.82 8.15 13.83
C GLN A 39 8.18 6.67 13.71
N VAL A 40 8.60 6.26 12.51
CA VAL A 40 9.07 4.90 12.22
C VAL A 40 10.34 4.94 11.36
N ARG A 41 10.86 3.79 10.94
CA ARG A 41 12.08 3.71 10.11
C ARG A 41 11.90 4.44 8.75
N PRO A 42 12.97 4.97 8.15
CA PRO A 42 12.91 5.73 6.88
C PRO A 42 12.27 5.00 5.69
N SER A 43 12.37 3.67 5.63
CA SER A 43 11.80 2.88 4.52
C SER A 43 10.27 2.78 4.53
N ILE A 44 9.59 3.36 5.52
CA ILE A 44 8.13 3.32 5.66
C ILE A 44 7.58 4.74 5.49
N GLY A 45 6.72 4.95 4.49
CA GLY A 45 6.02 6.23 4.29
C GLY A 45 4.74 6.34 5.10
N ALA A 46 3.92 5.29 5.06
CA ALA A 46 2.75 5.08 5.89
C ALA A 46 2.63 3.60 6.24
N TYR A 47 1.73 3.27 7.16
CA TYR A 47 1.37 1.88 7.46
C TYR A 47 -0.01 1.81 8.10
N TRP A 48 -0.75 0.75 7.77
CA TRP A 48 -1.97 0.35 8.46
C TRP A 48 -1.64 -0.41 9.76
N THR A 49 -2.58 -0.44 10.69
CA THR A 49 -2.47 -1.22 11.94
C THR A 49 -3.51 -2.31 12.01
N VAL A 50 -3.21 -3.38 12.75
CA VAL A 50 -4.14 -4.51 12.97
C VAL A 50 -5.49 -4.05 13.56
N PHE A 51 -5.52 -2.91 14.25
CA PHE A 51 -6.74 -2.28 14.78
C PHE A 51 -7.43 -1.33 13.79
N GLY A 52 -7.08 -1.37 12.51
CA GLY A 52 -7.79 -0.63 11.46
C GLY A 52 -7.46 0.85 11.37
N ASN A 53 -6.30 1.29 11.85
CA ASN A 53 -5.86 2.70 11.78
C ASN A 53 -4.75 2.89 10.75
N ILE A 54 -4.62 4.09 10.20
CA ILE A 54 -3.55 4.48 9.29
C ILE A 54 -2.57 5.40 10.03
N ARG A 55 -1.28 5.17 9.84
CA ARG A 55 -0.22 5.99 10.43
C ARG A 55 0.72 6.47 9.35
N LEU A 56 0.83 7.80 9.22
CA LEU A 56 1.81 8.46 8.38
C LEU A 56 3.12 8.59 9.15
N ASN A 57 4.25 8.37 8.48
CA ASN A 57 5.56 8.52 9.10
C ASN A 57 5.85 9.99 9.39
N SER A 58 5.97 10.35 10.67
CA SER A 58 6.19 11.73 11.09
C SER A 58 7.56 12.31 10.71
N ARG A 59 8.46 11.48 10.14
CA ARG A 59 9.72 11.97 9.53
C ARG A 59 9.48 12.75 8.25
N TYR A 60 8.37 12.47 7.55
CA TYR A 60 8.07 13.02 6.23
C TYR A 60 6.80 13.85 6.23
N TYR A 61 5.88 13.55 7.14
CA TYR A 61 4.55 14.15 7.16
C TYR A 61 4.22 14.77 8.50
N THR A 62 3.65 15.97 8.45
CA THR A 62 3.15 16.72 9.61
C THR A 62 1.80 17.33 9.27
N TYR A 63 1.22 18.09 10.21
CA TYR A 63 0.03 18.88 9.92
C TYR A 63 0.29 20.04 8.93
N GLU A 64 1.55 20.40 8.69
CA GLU A 64 1.93 21.40 7.68
C GLU A 64 2.18 20.80 6.29
N THR A 65 2.18 19.47 6.15
CA THR A 65 2.33 18.84 4.83
C THR A 65 1.23 19.33 3.89
N PRO A 66 1.57 19.82 2.68
CA PRO A 66 0.58 20.25 1.70
C PRO A 66 -0.41 19.13 1.39
N LEU A 67 -1.70 19.42 1.52
CA LEU A 67 -2.75 18.44 1.25
C LEU A 67 -2.87 18.10 -0.22
N ASP A 68 -2.21 18.84 -1.12
CA ASP A 68 -2.03 18.55 -2.55
C ASP A 68 -0.78 17.75 -2.88
N ASP A 69 0.02 17.39 -1.88
CA ASP A 69 1.08 16.43 -2.06
C ASP A 69 0.50 15.09 -2.56
N LEU A 70 0.93 14.70 -3.76
CA LEU A 70 0.48 13.46 -4.39
C LEU A 70 0.80 12.24 -3.55
N ARG A 71 1.96 12.23 -2.87
CA ARG A 71 2.46 11.08 -2.13
C ARG A 71 1.62 10.79 -0.88
N ILE A 72 1.26 11.81 -0.11
CA ILE A 72 0.41 11.60 1.08
C ILE A 72 -0.98 11.08 0.66
N ARG A 73 -1.55 11.62 -0.43
CA ARG A 73 -2.85 11.18 -0.95
C ARG A 73 -2.81 9.72 -1.40
N THR A 74 -1.80 9.33 -2.19
CA THR A 74 -1.71 7.95 -2.68
C THR A 74 -1.36 6.97 -1.57
N LEU A 75 -0.58 7.37 -0.56
CA LEU A 75 -0.34 6.56 0.64
C LEU A 75 -1.62 6.26 1.41
N VAL A 76 -2.53 7.23 1.60
CA VAL A 76 -3.81 6.97 2.27
C VAL A 76 -4.62 5.91 1.50
N ILE A 77 -4.64 5.98 0.17
CA ILE A 77 -5.31 4.99 -0.69
C ILE A 77 -4.65 3.61 -0.56
N HIS A 78 -3.31 3.57 -0.55
CA HIS A 78 -2.53 2.36 -0.37
C HIS A 78 -2.84 1.67 0.97
N GLU A 79 -2.79 2.41 2.08
CA GLU A 79 -3.06 1.84 3.40
C GLU A 79 -4.53 1.43 3.57
N ALA A 80 -5.46 2.20 2.98
CA ALA A 80 -6.87 1.81 2.94
C ALA A 80 -7.06 0.50 2.15
N ARG A 81 -6.29 0.28 1.06
CA ARG A 81 -6.33 -0.97 0.30
C ARG A 81 -5.90 -2.17 1.14
N HIS A 82 -4.85 -2.03 1.94
CA HIS A 82 -4.47 -3.09 2.88
C HIS A 82 -5.55 -3.41 3.91
N LEU A 83 -6.23 -2.38 4.44
CA LEU A 83 -7.35 -2.59 5.35
C LEU A 83 -8.54 -3.29 4.67
N GLN A 84 -8.81 -3.00 3.39
CA GLN A 84 -9.84 -3.68 2.58
C GLN A 84 -9.48 -5.14 2.31
N GLN A 85 -8.21 -5.43 2.02
CA GLN A 85 -7.69 -6.78 1.79
C GLN A 85 -7.80 -7.68 3.04
N GLY A 86 -7.69 -7.06 4.22
CA GLY A 86 -7.60 -7.76 5.50
C GLY A 86 -6.19 -8.28 5.77
N MET A 87 -5.90 -8.52 7.06
CA MET A 87 -4.54 -8.81 7.56
C MET A 87 -3.83 -9.96 6.84
N ILE A 88 -4.54 -11.05 6.52
CA ILE A 88 -3.94 -12.25 5.92
C ILE A 88 -3.41 -11.95 4.52
N THR A 89 -4.15 -11.18 3.73
CA THR A 89 -3.76 -10.81 2.37
C THR A 89 -2.75 -9.67 2.38
N ALA A 90 -2.98 -8.65 3.21
CA ALA A 90 -2.10 -7.49 3.30
C ALA A 90 -0.68 -7.86 3.73
N LEU A 91 -0.50 -8.85 4.61
CA LEU A 91 0.80 -9.38 5.04
C LEU A 91 1.36 -10.42 4.05
N SER A 92 1.33 -10.12 2.75
CA SER A 92 1.93 -10.95 1.70
C SER A 92 2.46 -10.11 0.55
N VAL A 93 3.39 -10.66 -0.24
CA VAL A 93 3.89 -9.98 -1.45
C VAL A 93 2.76 -9.72 -2.45
N TYR A 94 1.79 -10.63 -2.54
CA TYR A 94 0.58 -10.41 -3.33
C TYR A 94 -0.20 -9.17 -2.87
N GLY A 95 -0.41 -9.01 -1.56
CA GLY A 95 -1.15 -7.88 -1.01
C GLY A 95 -0.44 -6.54 -1.26
N GLU A 96 0.87 -6.51 -1.09
CA GLU A 96 1.71 -5.36 -1.41
C GLU A 96 1.70 -5.07 -2.93
N LEU A 97 1.75 -6.10 -3.80
CA LEU A 97 1.70 -5.89 -5.25
C LEU A 97 0.40 -5.21 -5.67
N ASP A 98 -0.74 -5.69 -5.18
CA ASP A 98 -2.05 -5.08 -5.43
C ASP A 98 -2.11 -3.62 -4.94
N ALA A 99 -1.61 -3.35 -3.72
CA ALA A 99 -1.59 -1.99 -3.17
C ALA A 99 -0.64 -1.04 -3.93
N TRP A 100 0.55 -1.51 -4.32
CA TRP A 100 1.50 -0.74 -5.13
C TRP A 100 0.95 -0.47 -6.53
N GLN A 101 0.32 -1.46 -7.17
CA GLN A 101 -0.25 -1.29 -8.50
C GLN A 101 -1.39 -0.26 -8.49
N LEU A 102 -2.22 -0.28 -7.46
CA LEU A 102 -3.23 0.75 -7.23
C LEU A 102 -2.59 2.13 -7.06
N GLU A 103 -1.60 2.25 -6.17
CA GLU A 103 -0.94 3.51 -5.85
C GLU A 103 -0.28 4.13 -7.10
N PHE A 104 0.56 3.35 -7.79
CA PHE A 104 1.33 3.85 -8.92
C PHE A 104 0.51 3.97 -10.19
N GLY A 105 -0.60 3.25 -10.33
CA GLY A 105 -1.60 3.49 -11.38
C GLY A 105 -2.18 4.90 -11.28
N ILE A 106 -2.55 5.33 -10.08
CA ILE A 106 -3.03 6.70 -9.82
C ILE A 106 -1.92 7.72 -10.06
N TYR A 107 -0.70 7.44 -9.58
CA TYR A 107 0.46 8.31 -9.79
C TYR A 107 0.71 8.55 -11.28
N TYR A 108 0.69 7.49 -12.09
CA TYR A 108 0.88 7.58 -13.55
C TYR A 108 -0.23 8.38 -14.22
N ARG A 109 -1.49 8.15 -13.84
CA ARG A 109 -2.64 8.90 -14.37
C ARG A 109 -2.49 10.42 -14.18
N ILE A 110 -1.89 10.84 -13.06
CA ILE A 110 -1.74 12.26 -12.72
C ILE A 110 -0.44 12.86 -13.29
N LYS A 111 0.67 12.12 -13.26
CA LYS A 111 2.00 12.63 -13.66
C LYS A 111 2.39 12.27 -15.10
N GLY A 112 1.67 11.37 -15.75
CA GLY A 112 1.97 10.83 -17.08
C GLY A 112 3.22 9.94 -17.13
N ARG A 113 3.87 9.66 -15.98
CA ARG A 113 5.09 8.86 -15.89
C ARG A 113 5.24 8.21 -14.52
N TYR A 114 5.95 7.09 -14.48
CA TYR A 114 6.37 6.45 -13.23
C TYR A 114 7.61 7.14 -12.64
N PRO A 115 7.78 7.12 -11.30
CA PRO A 115 8.92 7.75 -10.67
C PRO A 115 10.24 6.98 -10.87
N HIS A 116 10.18 5.71 -11.27
CA HIS A 116 11.34 4.85 -11.46
C HIS A 116 11.06 3.72 -12.45
N SER A 117 12.06 3.22 -13.18
CA SER A 117 11.91 2.12 -14.15
C SER A 117 11.40 0.84 -13.51
N ALA A 118 11.90 0.49 -12.32
CA ALA A 118 11.41 -0.66 -11.55
C ALA A 118 9.90 -0.58 -11.24
N ILE A 119 9.34 0.62 -11.07
CA ILE A 119 7.89 0.78 -10.91
C ILE A 119 7.18 0.55 -12.24
N ALA A 120 7.71 1.06 -13.35
CA ALA A 120 7.16 0.78 -14.67
C ALA A 120 7.11 -0.74 -14.94
N ASP A 121 8.19 -1.46 -14.65
CA ASP A 121 8.24 -2.91 -14.76
C ASP A 121 7.23 -3.61 -13.82
N LEU A 122 7.10 -3.13 -12.58
CA LEU A 122 6.17 -3.67 -11.58
C LEU A 122 4.71 -3.58 -12.07
N MET A 123 4.38 -2.48 -12.75
CA MET A 123 3.05 -2.23 -13.29
C MET A 123 2.70 -3.12 -14.49
N THR A 124 3.69 -3.76 -15.12
CA THR A 124 3.44 -4.76 -16.19
C THR A 124 3.16 -6.16 -15.66
N LEU A 125 3.41 -6.42 -14.38
CA LEU A 125 3.24 -7.75 -13.81
C LEU A 125 1.74 -8.08 -13.66
N PRO A 126 1.31 -9.29 -14.04
CA PRO A 126 -0.07 -9.70 -13.79
C PRO A 126 -0.30 -9.88 -12.29
N LEU A 127 -1.42 -9.37 -11.78
CA LEU A 127 -1.86 -9.64 -10.43
C LEU A 127 -2.44 -11.06 -10.36
N GLY A 128 -1.75 -11.99 -9.70
CA GLY A 128 -2.15 -13.38 -9.61
C GLY A 128 -1.27 -14.21 -8.68
N TYR A 129 -1.58 -15.51 -8.58
CA TYR A 129 -0.89 -16.44 -7.67
C TYR A 129 0.26 -17.20 -8.35
N ASP A 130 1.06 -16.51 -9.17
CA ASP A 130 2.28 -17.07 -9.76
C ASP A 130 3.50 -16.71 -8.88
N ARG A 131 4.19 -17.73 -8.35
CA ARG A 131 5.35 -17.50 -7.45
C ARG A 131 6.50 -16.79 -8.16
N ALA A 132 6.75 -17.05 -9.43
CA ALA A 132 7.83 -16.39 -10.17
C ALA A 132 7.51 -14.90 -10.37
N VAL A 133 6.26 -14.59 -10.70
CA VAL A 133 5.77 -13.20 -10.80
C VAL A 133 5.90 -12.49 -9.45
N LEU A 134 5.45 -13.11 -8.35
CA LEU A 134 5.51 -12.48 -7.03
C LEU A 134 6.96 -12.31 -6.51
N LYS A 135 7.86 -13.26 -6.81
CA LYS A 135 9.29 -13.08 -6.53
C LYS A 135 9.86 -11.88 -7.29
N LYS A 136 9.52 -11.74 -8.58
CA LYS A 136 9.93 -10.60 -9.41
C LYS A 136 9.34 -9.29 -8.86
N ALA A 137 8.08 -9.29 -8.44
CA ALA A 137 7.45 -8.14 -7.79
C ALA A 137 8.24 -7.70 -6.53
N ALA A 138 8.58 -8.63 -5.64
CA ALA A 138 9.36 -8.34 -4.44
C ALA A 138 10.73 -7.73 -4.77
N GLN A 139 11.40 -8.23 -5.81
CA GLN A 139 12.69 -7.69 -6.28
C GLN A 139 12.54 -6.25 -6.80
N LEU A 140 11.51 -5.97 -7.60
CA LEU A 140 11.25 -4.64 -8.15
C LEU A 140 10.87 -3.63 -7.06
N MET A 141 10.07 -4.04 -6.08
CA MET A 141 9.75 -3.21 -4.91
C MET A 141 11.01 -2.86 -4.12
N GLN A 142 11.92 -3.81 -3.89
CA GLN A 142 13.21 -3.52 -3.25
C GLN A 142 14.12 -2.66 -4.12
N ALA A 143 14.09 -2.80 -5.44
CA ALA A 143 14.87 -1.96 -6.35
C ALA A 143 14.44 -0.48 -6.25
N TYR A 144 13.15 -0.21 -5.99
CA TYR A 144 12.63 1.13 -5.78
C TYR A 144 12.78 1.62 -4.33
N ALA A 145 12.30 0.86 -3.34
CA ALA A 145 12.25 1.28 -1.93
C ALA A 145 13.54 0.98 -1.14
N GLY A 146 14.51 0.32 -1.77
CA GLY A 146 15.77 -0.10 -1.17
C GLY A 146 15.63 -1.32 -0.27
N LYS A 147 16.79 -1.84 0.19
CA LYS A 147 16.88 -3.05 1.04
C LYS A 147 16.26 -2.88 2.44
N GLY A 148 16.01 -1.64 2.87
CA GLY A 148 15.28 -1.35 4.11
C GLY A 148 13.80 -1.71 4.04
N TYR A 149 13.25 -1.91 2.84
CA TYR A 149 11.89 -2.39 2.62
C TYR A 149 11.89 -3.93 2.58
N ARG A 150 11.53 -4.53 3.71
CA ARG A 150 11.71 -5.96 3.98
C ARG A 150 10.58 -6.85 3.43
N ILE A 151 10.21 -6.60 2.18
CA ILE A 151 9.23 -7.42 1.45
C ILE A 151 9.69 -8.88 1.27
N ASP A 152 11.01 -9.12 1.33
CA ASP A 152 11.64 -10.44 1.32
C ASP A 152 11.24 -11.31 2.52
N LEU A 153 10.75 -10.71 3.61
CA LEU A 153 10.30 -11.43 4.80
C LEU A 153 8.82 -11.82 4.75
N LEU A 154 8.05 -11.26 3.81
CA LEU A 154 6.64 -11.61 3.67
C LEU A 154 6.48 -12.93 2.92
N PRO A 155 5.44 -13.73 3.24
CA PRO A 155 5.05 -14.84 2.38
C PRO A 155 4.68 -14.31 0.99
N LEU A 156 4.95 -15.11 -0.06
CA LEU A 156 4.59 -14.69 -1.42
C LEU A 156 3.08 -14.58 -1.55
N PHE A 157 2.37 -15.62 -1.11
CA PHE A 157 0.91 -15.67 -1.10
C PHE A 157 0.33 -15.23 0.26
N PRO A 158 -0.97 -14.88 0.30
CA PRO A 158 -1.73 -14.87 1.54
C PRO A 158 -1.54 -16.19 2.30
N LEU A 159 -1.51 -16.13 3.64
CA LEU A 159 -1.03 -17.22 4.48
C LEU A 159 -1.81 -18.54 4.30
N ASP A 160 -3.12 -18.47 4.07
CA ASP A 160 -3.99 -19.62 3.77
C ASP A 160 -3.56 -20.35 2.49
N LYS A 161 -3.19 -19.60 1.44
CA LYS A 161 -2.71 -20.13 0.16
C LYS A 161 -1.28 -20.64 0.25
N GLU A 162 -0.43 -19.97 1.03
CA GLU A 162 0.93 -20.45 1.28
C GLU A 162 0.89 -21.80 2.01
N LEU A 163 0.07 -21.95 3.05
CA LEU A 163 -0.12 -23.23 3.74
C LEU A 163 -0.65 -24.32 2.80
N LYS A 164 -1.68 -24.03 2.00
CA LYS A 164 -2.22 -24.98 1.03
C LYS A 164 -1.16 -25.44 0.02
N TYR A 165 -0.32 -24.52 -0.47
CA TYR A 165 0.76 -24.85 -1.38
C TYR A 165 1.75 -25.84 -0.76
N TRP A 166 2.20 -25.59 0.48
CA TRP A 166 3.16 -26.48 1.15
C TRP A 166 2.56 -27.85 1.49
N MET A 167 1.30 -27.90 1.92
CA MET A 167 0.61 -29.16 2.17
C MET A 167 0.42 -29.98 0.89
N THR A 168 -0.04 -29.36 -0.20
CA THR A 168 -0.27 -30.08 -1.47
C THR A 168 1.02 -30.50 -2.15
N ARG A 169 2.12 -29.77 -1.95
CA ARG A 169 3.45 -30.14 -2.43
C ARG A 169 3.99 -31.42 -1.77
N GLN A 170 3.56 -31.75 -0.55
CA GLN A 170 3.95 -33.01 0.11
C GLN A 170 3.23 -34.24 -0.45
N TYR A 171 2.14 -34.08 -1.22
CA TYR A 171 1.38 -35.20 -1.81
C TYR A 171 1.66 -35.44 -3.30
N PHE A 172 2.51 -34.62 -3.91
CA PHE A 172 2.99 -34.79 -5.29
C PHE A 172 4.51 -35.00 -5.29
N PHE A 173 4.96 -36.11 -4.69
CA PHE A 173 6.27 -36.73 -4.89
C PHE A 173 6.15 -38.24 -4.69
#